data_AF-A0A8T5SGP0-F1
#
_entry.id   AF-A0A8T5SGP0-F1
#
_cell.length_a   1.000
_cell.length_b   1.000
_cell.length_c   1.000
_cell.angle_alpha   90.00
_cell.angle_beta   90.00
_cell.angle_gamma   90.00
#
_symmetry.space_group_name_H-M   'P 1'
#
loop_
_entity.id
_entity.type
_entity.pdbx_description
1 polymer ?
#
loop_
_entity_poly.entity_id
_entity_poly.type
_entity_poly.pdbx_seq_one_letter_code
_entity_poly.pdbx_strand_id
1 'polypeptide(L)'
;MLHWLNDPFLLDKTPTKMNDWETANTLIEQEKLKCVINEDLSFANLYGIMVRKIDFVREKKSDRIIARFPFLVLTDELKDQIQTKILLIAEAARDYFYRSINKSILAWRDVLADYLERGTIPVPLFRCAQEVIPDLQLPVRNNRLSFTSARGEAFTFPSCITKSLAYLCGVCNGDGNLRKYWVIIVDETKEHIENLSNMLGDLFGKKGHKMQDNGAWVLKLNLLWATRLFNFITDQTINAPKYDSLRESLLFQQLGAPYRNLYWRGVFDSDGSFKNHLCFASTSVSFAQDFHSFLKSITIRSRLTTRPDVITQLDIPSRYKWSFAEQVGSSHLKKMQDFFAFLSCAYHQWVFTGINKKALTINGEYFNFELLSKLQVIGLDSYLKDVILSHDQKLLPRFSKGKGITIQTLSRLCHQLGITEQIMNILAQNEHDLLYRSANSHPIKLPLAPSEELQLLMESLQPTARGATIITNDNTDKITELIQRLFLVPLIKSKYIKSKLIRKFLLLYGNYSLHKNTNTNVTDEQRKSLMNRWHDDLIDFK
;
A
#
# COMPACT_ATOMS: atom_id res chain seq x y z
N MET A 1 33.08 30.97 19.46
CA MET A 1 33.29 29.91 20.47
C MET A 1 32.07 28.99 20.43
N LEU A 2 32.27 27.73 20.06
CA LEU A 2 31.21 26.72 19.98
C LEU A 2 30.77 26.33 21.40
N HIS A 3 29.46 26.21 21.61
CA HIS A 3 28.87 25.70 22.83
C HIS A 3 27.61 24.88 22.51
N TRP A 4 27.23 23.92 23.35
CA TRP A 4 26.09 23.05 23.01
C TRP A 4 24.76 23.81 22.76
N LEU A 5 24.57 25.01 23.32
CA LEU A 5 23.38 25.82 23.00
C LEU A 5 23.36 26.39 21.56
N ASN A 6 24.52 26.57 20.91
CA ASN A 6 24.69 27.16 19.57
C ASN A 6 25.31 26.16 18.57
N ASP A 7 25.51 24.90 18.96
CA ASP A 7 26.05 23.88 18.05
C ASP A 7 25.05 23.64 16.91
N PRO A 8 25.43 23.94 15.65
CA PRO A 8 24.54 23.79 14.50
C PRO A 8 24.19 22.33 14.21
N PHE A 9 24.91 21.36 14.78
CA PHE A 9 24.61 19.93 14.60
C PHE A 9 23.58 19.39 15.60
N LEU A 10 23.22 20.16 16.63
CA LEU A 10 22.08 19.84 17.48
C LEU A 10 20.80 20.39 16.86
N LEU A 11 19.98 19.47 16.36
CA LEU A 11 18.79 19.79 15.56
C LEU A 11 17.76 20.61 16.33
N ASP A 12 17.59 20.33 17.62
CA ASP A 12 16.57 21.01 18.44
C ASP A 12 16.99 22.46 18.73
N LYS A 13 16.07 23.41 18.57
CA LYS A 13 16.34 24.82 18.90
C LYS A 13 16.54 25.04 20.40
N THR A 14 15.74 24.35 21.22
CA THR A 14 15.78 24.41 22.69
C THR A 14 15.74 22.99 23.28
N PRO A 15 16.06 22.81 24.57
CA PRO A 15 15.90 21.51 25.23
C PRO A 15 14.42 21.13 25.35
N THR A 16 13.96 20.17 24.55
CA THR A 16 12.56 19.72 24.52
C THR A 16 12.42 18.23 24.92
N LYS A 17 11.18 17.82 25.18
CA LYS A 17 10.85 16.41 25.49
C LYS A 17 10.92 15.56 24.21
N MET A 18 10.99 14.24 24.39
CA MET A 18 11.25 13.28 23.30
C MET A 18 10.25 13.34 22.13
N ASN A 19 9.00 13.69 22.40
CA ASN A 19 7.96 13.76 21.36
C ASN A 19 7.94 15.09 20.61
N ASP A 20 8.76 16.05 21.04
CA ASP A 20 8.91 17.39 20.44
C ASP A 20 10.30 17.55 19.81
N TRP A 21 10.98 16.44 19.54
CA TRP A 21 12.29 16.44 18.88
C TRP A 21 12.12 16.69 17.39
N GLU A 22 13.07 17.42 16.79
CA GLU A 22 13.10 17.59 15.34
C GLU A 22 13.39 16.23 14.67
N THR A 23 12.56 15.87 13.68
CA THR A 23 12.64 14.62 12.90
C THR A 23 13.03 14.88 11.45
N ALA A 24 13.28 13.82 10.69
CA ALA A 24 13.61 13.91 9.27
C ALA A 24 12.51 14.64 8.47
N ASN A 25 11.23 14.39 8.79
CA ASN A 25 10.11 15.06 8.15
C ASN A 25 10.18 16.58 8.36
N THR A 26 10.34 17.03 9.61
CA THR A 26 10.42 18.46 9.94
C THR A 26 11.58 19.14 9.23
N LEU A 27 12.74 18.48 9.15
CA LEU A 27 13.91 19.04 8.45
C LEU A 27 13.71 19.10 6.93
N ILE A 28 13.07 18.10 6.33
CA ILE A 28 12.77 18.08 4.89
C ILE A 28 11.77 19.18 4.52
N GLU A 29 10.73 19.38 5.34
CA GLU A 29 9.76 20.47 5.16
C GLU A 29 10.40 21.86 5.31
N GLN A 30 11.46 21.97 6.11
CA GLN A 30 12.28 23.18 6.23
C GLN A 30 13.36 23.31 5.13
N GLU A 31 13.34 22.48 4.09
CA GLU A 31 14.32 22.45 2.99
C GLU A 31 15.76 22.13 3.45
N LYS A 32 15.92 21.45 4.59
CA LYS A 32 17.23 21.06 5.18
C LYS A 32 17.59 19.60 4.89
N LEU A 33 17.37 19.14 3.67
CA LEU A 33 17.61 17.75 3.27
C LEU A 33 19.04 17.26 3.56
N LYS A 34 20.04 18.15 3.41
CA LYS A 34 21.46 17.84 3.68
C LYS A 34 21.75 17.45 5.13
N CYS A 35 20.89 17.84 6.08
CA CYS A 35 20.98 17.43 7.48
C CYS A 35 20.41 16.03 7.74
N VAL A 36 19.75 15.43 6.74
CA VAL A 36 19.10 14.10 6.82
C VAL A 36 19.84 13.09 5.95
N ILE A 37 20.14 13.47 4.70
CA ILE A 37 20.86 12.65 3.72
C ILE A 37 22.19 13.35 3.44
N ASN A 38 23.30 12.65 3.66
CA ASN A 38 24.60 13.14 3.20
C ASN A 38 25.43 11.98 2.65
N GLU A 39 25.95 12.16 1.44
CA GLU A 39 26.83 11.21 0.75
C GLU A 39 28.20 11.10 1.46
N ASP A 40 28.62 12.16 2.14
CA ASP A 40 29.95 12.28 2.75
C ASP A 40 30.04 11.68 4.17
N LEU A 41 29.03 10.92 4.62
CA LEU A 41 29.00 10.31 5.96
C LEU A 41 29.30 11.32 7.09
N SER A 42 28.78 12.55 6.97
CA SER A 42 29.12 13.63 7.89
C SER A 42 28.67 13.34 9.32
N PHE A 43 29.54 13.66 10.29
CA PHE A 43 29.24 13.57 11.73
C PHE A 43 27.96 14.32 12.13
N ALA A 44 27.59 15.38 11.41
CA ALA A 44 26.40 16.19 11.68
C ALA A 44 25.11 15.37 11.78
N ASN A 45 24.86 14.45 10.84
CA ASN A 45 23.61 13.68 10.77
C ASN A 45 23.51 12.71 11.95
N LEU A 46 24.60 12.02 12.23
CA LEU A 46 24.71 11.10 13.36
C LEU A 46 24.55 11.84 14.69
N TYR A 47 25.22 12.98 14.82
CA TYR A 47 25.25 13.76 16.05
C TYR A 47 23.86 14.24 16.44
N GLY A 48 23.11 14.83 15.50
CA GLY A 48 21.76 15.33 15.73
C GLY A 48 20.74 14.24 16.10
N ILE A 49 20.95 13.01 15.65
CA ILE A 49 20.09 11.85 16.01
C ILE A 49 20.46 11.33 17.39
N MET A 50 21.76 11.10 17.64
CA MET A 50 22.25 10.47 18.87
C MET A 50 22.27 11.42 20.05
N VAL A 51 22.52 12.72 19.84
CA VAL A 51 22.72 13.72 20.89
C VAL A 51 21.66 14.82 20.75
N ARG A 52 21.00 15.15 21.85
CA ARG A 52 19.92 16.15 21.91
C ARG A 52 20.25 17.22 22.93
N LYS A 53 19.75 18.45 22.76
CA LYS A 53 20.03 19.56 23.70
C LYS A 53 19.61 19.24 25.14
N ILE A 54 18.54 18.45 25.30
CA ILE A 54 18.07 17.99 26.62
C ILE A 54 19.10 17.11 27.35
N ASP A 55 20.00 16.41 26.64
CA ASP A 55 20.99 15.54 27.26
C ASP A 55 22.03 16.34 28.09
N PHE A 56 22.26 17.61 27.72
CA PHE A 56 23.16 18.55 28.40
C PHE A 56 22.53 19.24 29.61
N VAL A 57 21.21 19.15 29.78
CA VAL A 57 20.49 19.79 30.88
C VAL A 57 20.70 19.01 32.19
N ARG A 58 21.12 19.73 33.24
CA ARG A 58 21.26 19.19 34.59
C ARG A 58 19.91 19.13 35.29
N GLU A 59 19.43 17.92 35.58
CA GLU A 59 18.25 17.74 36.46
C GLU A 59 18.62 17.84 37.95
N LYS A 60 19.88 17.56 38.32
CA LYS A 60 20.43 17.61 39.69
C LYS A 60 21.92 18.00 39.65
N LYS A 61 22.56 18.25 40.81
CA LYS A 61 24.03 18.41 40.98
C LYS A 61 24.82 17.11 40.69
N SER A 62 24.43 16.33 39.68
CA SER A 62 25.17 15.14 39.25
C SER A 62 26.09 15.53 38.10
N ASP A 63 27.39 15.33 38.31
CA ASP A 63 28.41 15.60 37.29
C ASP A 63 28.51 14.50 36.22
N ARG A 64 27.63 13.49 36.25
CA ARG A 64 27.65 12.35 35.32
C ARG A 64 26.95 12.61 33.99
N ILE A 65 26.97 13.85 33.49
CA ILE A 65 26.37 14.19 32.19
C ILE A 65 27.05 13.43 31.05
N ILE A 66 28.38 13.33 31.09
CA ILE A 66 29.17 12.65 30.05
C ILE A 66 28.73 11.18 29.88
N ALA A 67 28.36 10.52 30.99
CA ALA A 67 27.89 9.13 30.99
C ALA A 67 26.53 8.93 30.32
N ARG A 68 25.84 9.99 29.88
CA ARG A 68 24.57 9.90 29.14
C ARG A 68 24.78 9.72 27.64
N PHE A 69 25.94 10.07 27.12
CA PHE A 69 26.23 10.03 25.69
C PHE A 69 26.72 8.64 25.24
N PRO A 70 26.57 8.31 23.96
CA PRO A 70 27.29 7.18 23.38
C PRO A 70 28.79 7.50 23.29
N PHE A 71 29.62 6.48 23.47
CA PHE A 71 31.08 6.58 23.40
C PHE A 71 31.54 5.95 22.10
N LEU A 72 32.08 6.76 21.19
CA LEU A 72 32.62 6.31 19.92
C LEU A 72 33.90 5.49 20.16
N VAL A 73 33.98 4.29 19.59
CA VAL A 73 35.19 3.47 19.64
C VAL A 73 36.22 4.04 18.67
N LEU A 74 37.44 4.28 19.15
CA LEU A 74 38.51 4.90 18.39
C LEU A 74 39.47 3.86 17.82
N THR A 75 40.07 4.17 16.66
CA THR A 75 41.28 3.50 16.17
C THR A 75 42.50 4.08 16.88
N ASP A 76 43.63 3.35 16.87
CA ASP A 76 44.87 3.86 17.45
C ASP A 76 45.35 5.14 16.75
N GLU A 77 45.19 5.22 15.43
CA GLU A 77 45.48 6.43 14.67
C GLU A 77 44.66 7.65 15.15
N LEU A 78 43.35 7.48 15.37
CA LEU A 78 42.51 8.57 15.88
C LEU A 78 42.90 8.96 17.32
N LYS A 79 43.29 7.98 18.14
CA LYS A 79 43.78 8.26 19.50
C LYS A 79 45.03 9.13 19.44
N ASP A 80 45.99 8.80 18.58
CA ASP A 80 47.24 9.55 18.44
C ASP A 80 47.02 10.98 17.92
N GLN A 81 46.12 11.15 16.94
CA GLN A 81 45.73 12.46 16.42
C GLN A 81 45.10 13.33 17.52
N ILE A 82 44.15 12.78 18.29
CA ILE A 82 43.51 13.50 19.40
C ILE A 82 44.52 13.80 20.51
N GLN A 83 45.38 12.83 20.86
CA GLN A 83 46.40 12.98 21.89
C GLN A 83 47.37 14.13 21.59
N THR A 84 47.75 14.29 20.33
CA THR A 84 48.67 15.36 19.87
C THR A 84 48.10 16.77 20.12
N LYS A 85 46.77 16.92 20.16
CA LYS A 85 46.09 18.21 20.36
C LYS A 85 45.25 18.26 21.64
N ILE A 86 45.49 17.35 22.59
CA ILE A 86 44.61 17.13 23.74
C ILE A 86 44.34 18.38 24.59
N LEU A 87 45.31 19.29 24.74
CA LEU A 87 45.12 20.53 25.49
C LEU A 87 44.17 21.51 24.80
N LEU A 88 44.25 21.65 23.48
CA LEU A 88 43.34 22.49 22.69
C LEU A 88 41.93 21.89 22.69
N ILE A 89 41.83 20.57 22.61
CA ILE A 89 40.55 19.86 22.69
C ILE A 89 39.94 19.99 24.09
N ALA A 90 40.76 19.99 25.14
CA ALA A 90 40.31 20.22 26.52
C ALA A 90 39.77 21.65 26.71
N GLU A 91 40.38 22.65 26.09
CA GLU A 91 39.86 24.01 26.07
C GLU A 91 38.53 24.09 25.32
N ALA A 92 38.45 23.51 24.11
CA ALA A 92 37.20 23.43 23.36
C ALA A 92 36.11 22.71 24.15
N ALA A 93 36.42 21.62 24.87
CA ALA A 93 35.49 20.90 25.72
C ALA A 93 35.00 21.74 26.92
N ARG A 94 35.88 22.51 27.57
CA ARG A 94 35.49 23.47 28.62
C ARG A 94 34.45 24.43 28.09
N ASP A 95 34.73 25.03 26.94
CA ASP A 95 33.85 26.02 26.31
C ASP A 95 32.56 25.39 25.80
N TYR A 96 32.64 24.16 25.30
CA TYR A 96 31.48 23.46 24.80
C TYR A 96 30.50 23.14 25.93
N PHE A 97 31.01 22.73 27.10
CA PHE A 97 30.25 22.28 28.25
C PHE A 97 30.07 23.32 29.37
N TYR A 98 30.53 24.57 29.24
CA TYR A 98 30.65 25.50 30.38
C TYR A 98 29.39 25.65 31.26
N ARG A 99 28.18 25.58 30.67
CA ARG A 99 26.90 25.64 31.42
C ARG A 99 26.50 24.33 32.07
N SER A 100 27.07 23.23 31.61
CA SER A 100 26.74 21.86 32.00
C SER A 100 27.82 21.21 32.85
N ILE A 101 29.09 21.60 32.74
CA ILE A 101 30.20 21.09 33.55
C ILE A 101 31.21 22.22 33.68
N ASN A 102 31.45 22.66 34.91
CA ASN A 102 32.47 23.66 35.20
C ASN A 102 33.74 22.97 35.71
N LYS A 103 34.71 22.76 34.81
CA LYS A 103 36.02 22.16 35.09
C LYS A 103 37.11 23.02 34.46
N SER A 104 38.31 23.03 35.07
CA SER A 104 39.49 23.67 34.47
C SER A 104 39.95 22.92 33.22
N ILE A 105 40.75 23.56 32.37
CA ILE A 105 41.33 22.94 31.16
C ILE A 105 42.13 21.69 31.54
N LEU A 106 42.96 21.76 32.59
CA LEU A 106 43.77 20.62 33.05
C LEU A 106 42.88 19.44 33.47
N ALA A 107 41.78 19.71 34.20
CA ALA A 107 40.84 18.67 34.56
C ALA A 107 40.10 18.07 33.35
N TRP A 108 39.85 18.86 32.29
CA TRP A 108 39.31 18.35 31.03
C TRP A 108 40.33 17.53 30.24
N ARG A 109 41.61 17.91 30.24
CA ARG A 109 42.70 17.13 29.65
C ARG A 109 42.77 15.75 30.29
N ASP A 110 42.72 15.68 31.62
CA ASP A 110 42.78 14.41 32.34
C ASP A 110 41.56 13.52 32.00
N VAL A 111 40.36 14.12 31.93
CA VAL A 111 39.15 13.41 31.47
C VAL A 111 39.30 12.87 30.05
N LEU A 112 39.86 13.66 29.13
CA LEU A 112 40.11 13.21 27.74
C LEU A 112 41.14 12.08 27.71
N ALA A 113 42.23 12.18 28.47
CA ALA A 113 43.27 11.17 28.55
C ALA A 113 42.71 9.82 29.04
N ASP A 114 41.89 9.83 30.09
CA ASP A 114 41.21 8.64 30.61
C ASP A 114 40.34 7.95 29.54
N TYR A 115 39.69 8.73 28.68
CA TYR A 115 38.85 8.21 27.59
C TYR A 115 39.69 7.63 26.44
N LEU A 116 40.78 8.31 26.08
CA LEU A 116 41.72 7.83 25.08
C LEU A 116 42.40 6.52 25.51
N GLU A 117 42.78 6.40 26.79
CA GLU A 117 43.33 5.15 27.36
C GLU A 117 42.34 3.99 27.21
N ARG A 118 41.04 4.24 27.47
CA ARG A 118 39.96 3.26 27.26
C ARG A 118 39.66 2.95 25.80
N GLY A 119 40.24 3.70 24.87
CA GLY A 119 39.98 3.57 23.43
C GLY A 119 38.59 4.02 22.99
N THR A 120 37.91 4.85 23.79
CA THR A 120 36.55 5.33 23.47
C THR A 120 36.37 6.78 23.89
N ILE A 121 35.65 7.58 23.11
CA ILE A 121 35.41 8.99 23.43
C ILE A 121 33.92 9.32 23.37
N PRO A 122 33.36 10.05 24.35
CA PRO A 122 32.00 10.57 24.27
C PRO A 122 31.80 11.36 22.98
N VAL A 123 30.70 11.10 22.27
CA VAL A 123 30.41 11.74 20.98
C VAL A 123 30.51 13.28 21.01
N PRO A 124 30.02 14.00 22.03
CA PRO A 124 30.25 15.45 22.14
C PRO A 124 31.72 15.88 22.33
N LEU A 125 32.57 15.03 22.91
CA LEU A 125 34.01 15.33 22.99
C LEU A 125 34.70 15.07 21.65
N PHE A 126 34.24 14.10 20.88
CA PHE A 126 34.67 13.94 19.49
C PHE A 126 34.28 15.16 18.63
N ARG A 127 33.09 15.74 18.86
CA ARG A 127 32.68 17.02 18.22
C ARG A 127 33.66 18.16 18.49
N CYS A 128 34.14 18.27 19.73
CA CYS A 128 35.15 19.25 20.13
C CYS A 128 36.50 18.94 19.45
N ALA A 129 36.86 17.66 19.34
CA ALA A 129 38.08 17.25 18.63
C ALA A 129 38.02 17.64 17.15
N GLN A 130 36.88 17.48 16.48
CA GLN A 130 36.68 17.90 15.08
C GLN A 130 36.70 19.42 14.90
N GLU A 131 36.35 20.22 15.92
CA GLU A 131 36.51 21.67 15.85
C GLU A 131 37.98 22.08 15.84
N VAL A 132 38.82 21.35 16.59
CA VAL A 132 40.27 21.59 16.68
C VAL A 132 41.04 20.95 15.53
N ILE A 133 40.57 19.80 15.04
CA ILE A 133 41.16 19.00 13.96
C ILE A 133 40.09 18.80 12.88
N PRO A 134 39.93 19.75 11.94
CA PRO A 134 38.85 19.71 10.94
C PRO A 134 38.83 18.44 10.08
N ASP A 135 40.00 17.85 9.81
CA ASP A 135 40.15 16.66 8.98
C ASP A 135 39.96 15.33 9.75
N LEU A 136 39.56 15.39 11.03
CA LEU A 136 39.36 14.20 11.87
C LEU A 136 38.15 13.39 11.40
N GLN A 137 38.42 12.28 10.70
CA GLN A 137 37.40 11.43 10.10
C GLN A 137 36.78 10.44 11.12
N LEU A 138 35.54 10.05 10.86
CA LEU A 138 34.86 9.03 11.64
C LEU A 138 35.43 7.63 11.31
N PRO A 139 35.61 6.74 12.31
CA PRO A 139 36.12 5.39 12.09
C PRO A 139 35.03 4.45 11.55
N VAL A 140 34.50 4.74 10.36
CA VAL A 140 33.47 3.93 9.72
C VAL A 140 34.08 2.62 9.21
N ARG A 141 33.46 1.49 9.56
CA ARG A 141 33.79 0.16 9.02
C ARG A 141 32.52 -0.51 8.54
N ASN A 142 32.51 -0.99 7.30
CA ASN A 142 31.34 -1.64 6.67
C ASN A 142 30.06 -0.81 6.82
N ASN A 143 30.14 0.50 6.56
CA ASN A 143 29.04 1.47 6.72
C ASN A 143 28.42 1.52 8.13
N ARG A 144 29.23 1.22 9.15
CA ARG A 144 28.83 1.21 10.55
C ARG A 144 29.86 1.89 11.43
N LEU A 145 29.38 2.44 12.53
CA LEU A 145 30.18 3.01 13.60
C LEU A 145 30.01 2.17 14.86
N SER A 146 31.11 1.93 15.55
CA SER A 146 31.13 1.16 16.78
C SER A 146 31.08 2.08 17.99
N PHE A 147 30.25 1.72 18.97
CA PHE A 147 30.08 2.49 20.19
C PHE A 147 30.08 1.59 21.41
N THR A 148 30.35 2.19 22.56
CA THR A 148 30.08 1.63 23.88
C THR A 148 29.14 2.57 24.64
N SER A 149 28.32 2.00 25.54
CA SER A 149 27.56 2.77 26.52
C SER A 149 28.40 3.03 27.76
N ALA A 150 27.95 3.94 28.63
CA ALA A 150 28.60 4.15 29.93
C ALA A 150 28.63 2.90 30.84
N ARG A 151 27.83 1.87 30.54
CA ARG A 151 27.83 0.57 31.22
C ARG A 151 28.75 -0.46 30.56
N GLY A 152 29.45 -0.09 29.49
CA GLY A 152 30.31 -1.00 28.73
C GLY A 152 29.58 -1.85 27.68
N GLU A 153 28.26 -1.70 27.50
CA GLU A 153 27.56 -2.42 26.43
C GLU A 153 28.01 -1.89 25.06
N ALA A 154 28.54 -2.78 24.21
CA ALA A 154 28.90 -2.48 22.83
C ALA A 154 27.67 -2.52 21.92
N PHE A 155 27.64 -1.63 20.92
CA PHE A 155 26.63 -1.62 19.86
C PHE A 155 27.20 -0.94 18.60
N THR A 156 26.57 -1.16 17.47
CA THR A 156 26.86 -0.44 16.22
C THR A 156 25.75 0.51 15.85
N PHE A 157 26.05 1.47 14.99
CA PHE A 157 25.07 2.38 14.40
C PHE A 157 25.31 2.50 12.89
N PRO A 158 24.26 2.45 12.05
CA PRO A 158 24.43 2.59 10.62
C PRO A 158 24.90 4.01 10.27
N SER A 159 25.90 4.14 9.40
CA SER A 159 26.40 5.45 8.97
C SER A 159 25.59 6.05 7.80
N CYS A 160 24.74 5.25 7.15
CA CYS A 160 23.85 5.66 6.06
C CYS A 160 22.50 4.93 6.13
N ILE A 161 21.52 5.38 5.33
CA ILE A 161 20.23 4.69 5.20
C ILE A 161 20.41 3.43 4.37
N THR A 162 20.16 2.28 4.99
CA THR A 162 20.28 0.97 4.35
C THR A 162 18.90 0.43 3.92
N LYS A 163 18.86 -0.55 3.02
CA LYS A 163 17.62 -1.21 2.58
C LYS A 163 16.94 -1.95 3.74
N SER A 164 17.71 -2.62 4.59
CA SER A 164 17.23 -3.26 5.82
C SER A 164 16.61 -2.25 6.77
N LEU A 165 17.24 -1.08 6.94
CA LEU A 165 16.69 -0.02 7.79
C LEU A 165 15.37 0.51 7.22
N ALA A 166 15.27 0.72 5.91
CA ALA A 166 14.03 1.14 5.27
C ALA A 166 12.89 0.15 5.51
N TYR A 167 13.15 -1.15 5.31
CA TYR A 167 12.20 -2.22 5.62
C TYR A 167 11.78 -2.23 7.09
N LEU A 168 12.75 -2.19 8.02
CA LEU A 168 12.48 -2.18 9.46
C LEU A 168 11.69 -0.95 9.91
N CYS A 169 11.91 0.22 9.30
CA CYS A 169 11.10 1.41 9.53
C CYS A 169 9.64 1.18 9.11
N GLY A 170 9.42 0.48 7.99
CA GLY A 170 8.09 0.07 7.55
C GLY A 170 7.39 -0.86 8.54
N VAL A 171 8.08 -1.92 8.95
CA VAL A 171 7.60 -2.87 9.98
C VAL A 171 7.32 -2.14 11.31
N CYS A 172 8.18 -1.19 11.70
CA CYS A 172 8.00 -0.43 12.93
C CYS A 172 6.75 0.47 12.86
N ASN A 173 6.48 1.08 11.71
CA ASN A 173 5.26 1.85 11.50
C ASN A 173 3.99 0.98 11.41
N GLY A 174 4.08 -0.27 10.95
CA GLY A 174 2.98 -1.24 10.98
C GLY A 174 2.72 -1.80 12.39
N ASP A 175 3.54 -2.75 12.84
CA ASP A 175 3.35 -3.45 14.13
C ASP A 175 4.26 -2.97 15.27
N GLY A 176 5.16 -2.02 15.00
CA GLY A 176 6.12 -1.55 16.00
C GLY A 176 5.62 -0.47 16.96
N ASN A 177 6.27 -0.36 18.11
CA ASN A 177 6.08 0.71 19.07
C ASN A 177 7.42 1.17 19.66
N LEU A 178 7.56 2.48 19.85
CA LEU A 178 8.73 3.09 20.45
C LEU A 178 8.46 3.48 21.90
N ARG A 179 9.32 3.00 22.79
CA ARG A 179 9.45 3.52 24.16
C ARG A 179 10.87 4.02 24.34
N LYS A 180 11.10 4.87 25.35
CA LYS A 180 12.39 5.57 25.57
C LYS A 180 13.65 4.74 25.32
N TYR A 181 13.65 3.46 25.71
CA TYR A 181 14.79 2.55 25.52
C TYR A 181 14.48 1.33 24.66
N TRP A 182 13.25 1.21 24.17
CA TRP A 182 12.76 -0.03 23.57
C TRP A 182 12.15 0.21 22.20
N VAL A 183 12.70 -0.46 21.20
CA VAL A 183 11.98 -0.76 19.96
C VAL A 183 11.27 -2.08 20.17
N ILE A 184 9.94 -2.05 20.09
CA ILE A 184 9.08 -3.22 20.30
C ILE A 184 8.41 -3.53 18.97
N ILE A 185 8.45 -4.78 18.51
CA ILE A 185 7.72 -5.25 17.33
C ILE A 185 6.94 -6.49 17.71
N VAL A 186 5.70 -6.61 17.24
CA VAL A 186 4.83 -7.76 17.49
C VAL A 186 4.50 -8.42 16.16
N ASP A 187 4.43 -9.75 16.12
CA ASP A 187 4.05 -10.51 14.92
C ASP A 187 3.36 -11.82 15.31
N GLU A 188 2.60 -12.42 14.40
CA GLU A 188 1.96 -13.72 14.62
C GLU A 188 2.94 -14.90 14.48
N THR A 189 4.07 -14.73 13.77
CA THR A 189 5.03 -15.80 13.47
C THR A 189 6.36 -15.62 14.19
N LYS A 190 6.89 -16.74 14.70
CA LYS A 190 8.19 -16.78 15.36
C LYS A 190 9.32 -16.49 14.36
N GLU A 191 9.16 -17.03 13.16
CA GLU A 191 10.16 -16.99 12.10
C GLU A 191 10.40 -15.55 11.61
N HIS A 192 9.34 -14.75 11.47
CA HIS A 192 9.50 -13.34 11.10
C HIS A 192 10.20 -12.56 12.23
N ILE A 193 9.81 -12.78 13.49
CA ILE A 193 10.45 -12.16 14.65
C ILE A 193 11.92 -12.54 14.79
N GLU A 194 12.30 -13.78 14.47
CA GLU A 194 13.70 -14.20 14.39
C GLU A 194 14.46 -13.44 13.30
N ASN A 195 13.87 -13.32 12.10
CA ASN A 195 14.46 -12.58 11.00
C ASN A 195 14.67 -11.11 11.36
N LEU A 196 13.64 -10.44 11.88
CA LEU A 196 13.72 -9.05 12.35
C LEU A 196 14.78 -8.89 13.45
N SER A 197 14.89 -9.85 14.37
CA SER A 197 15.94 -9.85 15.39
C SER A 197 17.35 -9.97 14.80
N ASN A 198 17.52 -10.72 13.72
CA ASN A 198 18.80 -10.82 13.01
C ASN A 198 19.12 -9.52 12.29
N MET A 199 18.16 -8.92 11.58
CA MET A 199 18.35 -7.62 10.90
C MET A 199 18.71 -6.50 11.89
N LEU A 200 18.06 -6.45 13.07
CA LEU A 200 18.44 -5.53 14.15
C LEU A 200 19.83 -5.85 14.72
N GLY A 201 20.16 -7.13 14.85
CA GLY A 201 21.49 -7.59 15.26
C GLY A 201 22.57 -7.14 14.29
N ASP A 202 22.29 -7.20 12.99
CA ASP A 202 23.21 -6.73 11.97
C ASP A 202 23.34 -5.20 12.05
N LEU A 203 22.25 -4.45 12.04
CA LEU A 203 22.32 -2.98 12.07
C LEU A 203 22.97 -2.42 13.35
N PHE A 204 22.61 -2.97 14.51
CA PHE A 204 22.95 -2.39 15.81
C PHE A 204 23.96 -3.21 16.63
N GLY A 205 24.45 -4.33 16.11
CA GLY A 205 25.33 -5.24 16.84
C GLY A 205 24.66 -5.89 18.05
N LYS A 206 23.33 -5.75 18.19
CA LYS A 206 22.54 -6.21 19.33
C LYS A 206 21.22 -6.80 18.85
N LYS A 207 21.03 -8.10 19.07
CA LYS A 207 19.77 -8.79 18.79
C LYS A 207 18.70 -8.39 19.81
N GLY A 208 17.44 -8.40 19.40
CA GLY A 208 16.33 -8.15 20.30
C GLY A 208 15.99 -9.39 21.15
N HIS A 209 15.43 -9.16 22.34
CA HIS A 209 14.86 -10.21 23.15
C HIS A 209 13.52 -10.65 22.57
N LYS A 210 13.36 -11.95 22.32
CA LYS A 210 12.16 -12.55 21.72
C LYS A 210 11.37 -13.28 22.80
N MET A 211 10.06 -13.06 22.87
CA MET A 211 9.17 -13.75 23.79
C MET A 211 7.79 -13.92 23.18
N GLN A 212 7.00 -14.84 23.71
CA GLN A 212 5.58 -14.98 23.35
C GLN A 212 4.72 -14.27 24.40
N ASP A 213 3.74 -13.49 23.97
CA ASP A 213 2.80 -12.75 24.82
C ASP A 213 1.41 -12.79 24.18
N ASN A 214 0.42 -13.32 24.91
CA ASN A 214 -0.98 -13.48 24.46
C ASN A 214 -1.13 -14.10 23.05
N GLY A 215 -0.33 -15.11 22.73
CA GLY A 215 -0.37 -15.81 21.45
C GLY A 215 0.41 -15.15 20.31
N ALA A 216 0.91 -13.92 20.48
CA ALA A 216 1.78 -13.23 19.54
C ALA A 216 3.25 -13.33 19.96
N TRP A 217 4.16 -13.21 18.99
CA TRP A 217 5.60 -13.11 19.23
C TRP A 217 5.99 -11.64 19.34
N VAL A 218 6.77 -11.32 20.36
CA VAL A 218 7.21 -9.95 20.68
C VAL A 218 8.73 -9.90 20.64
N LEU A 219 9.25 -8.97 19.86
CA LEU A 219 10.65 -8.58 19.78
C LEU A 219 10.87 -7.28 20.55
N LYS A 220 11.83 -7.26 21.48
CA LYS A 220 12.20 -6.07 22.26
C LYS A 220 13.69 -5.80 22.16
N LEU A 221 14.07 -4.72 21.47
CA LEU A 221 15.45 -4.23 21.43
C LEU A 221 15.66 -3.13 22.47
N ASN A 222 16.47 -3.40 23.49
CA ASN A 222 16.86 -2.41 24.51
C ASN A 222 18.04 -1.57 24.01
N LEU A 223 17.76 -0.49 23.27
CA LEU A 223 18.77 0.44 22.78
C LEU A 223 18.16 1.83 22.56
N LEU A 224 18.59 2.82 23.37
CA LEU A 224 18.15 4.21 23.26
C LEU A 224 18.39 4.76 21.85
N TRP A 225 19.57 4.51 21.29
CA TRP A 225 19.98 5.09 20.01
C TRP A 225 19.20 4.54 18.83
N ALA A 226 18.84 3.25 18.86
CA ALA A 226 17.91 2.69 17.88
C ALA A 226 16.54 3.37 18.00
N THR A 227 16.03 3.58 19.22
CA THR A 227 14.76 4.30 19.44
C THR A 227 14.80 5.71 18.85
N ARG A 228 15.90 6.45 19.08
CA ARG A 228 16.10 7.80 18.51
C ARG A 228 16.17 7.77 16.98
N LEU A 229 16.85 6.78 16.40
CA LEU A 229 16.94 6.62 14.95
C LEU A 229 15.58 6.35 14.32
N PHE A 230 14.81 5.40 14.85
CA PHE A 230 13.48 5.11 14.35
C PHE A 230 12.55 6.32 14.49
N ASN A 231 12.52 6.98 15.66
CA ASN A 231 11.75 8.21 15.84
C ASN A 231 12.16 9.29 14.83
N PHE A 232 13.46 9.52 14.64
CA PHE A 232 13.95 10.53 13.71
C PHE A 232 13.51 10.23 12.26
N ILE A 233 13.60 8.97 11.82
CA ILE A 233 13.27 8.60 10.44
C ILE A 233 11.76 8.53 10.21
N THR A 234 11.02 7.91 11.13
CA THR A 234 9.61 7.56 10.92
C THR A 234 8.64 8.56 11.51
N ASP A 235 9.13 9.54 12.28
CA ASP A 235 8.33 10.54 12.98
C ASP A 235 7.35 9.92 14.00
N GLN A 236 7.60 8.67 14.40
CA GLN A 236 6.78 7.96 15.36
C GLN A 236 7.03 8.50 16.77
N THR A 237 5.96 8.81 17.50
CA THR A 237 6.02 9.26 18.89
C THR A 237 6.61 8.21 19.82
N ILE A 238 7.37 8.65 20.84
CA ILE A 238 7.97 7.80 21.86
C ILE A 238 7.09 7.80 23.12
N ASN A 239 6.72 6.61 23.62
CA ASN A 239 5.83 6.38 24.76
C ASN A 239 4.37 6.88 24.57
N ALA A 240 3.90 7.05 23.34
CA ALA A 240 2.54 7.46 23.03
C ALA A 240 1.93 6.60 21.89
N PRO A 241 0.59 6.56 21.75
CA PRO A 241 -0.05 5.91 20.61
C PRO A 241 0.39 6.56 19.29
N LYS A 242 0.74 5.73 18.30
CA LYS A 242 1.25 6.21 17.00
C LYS A 242 0.18 6.51 15.94
N TYR A 243 -1.00 5.90 16.04
CA TYR A 243 -1.92 5.83 14.90
C TYR A 243 -2.47 7.19 14.46
N ASP A 244 -2.69 8.11 15.40
CA ASP A 244 -3.21 9.45 15.10
C ASP A 244 -2.21 10.30 14.31
N SER A 245 -0.91 10.07 14.50
CA SER A 245 0.18 10.81 13.84
C SER A 245 0.88 10.00 12.75
N LEU A 246 0.42 8.79 12.45
CA LEU A 246 1.11 7.88 11.52
C LEU A 246 1.03 8.40 10.08
N ARG A 247 2.19 8.58 9.45
CA ARG A 247 2.37 9.01 8.07
C ARG A 247 3.53 8.23 7.41
N GLU A 248 3.56 8.26 6.09
CA GLU A 248 4.77 7.89 5.35
C GLU A 248 5.91 8.85 5.68
N SER A 249 7.11 8.33 5.90
CA SER A 249 8.30 9.17 6.07
C SER A 249 8.64 9.91 4.77
N LEU A 250 8.73 11.24 4.85
CA LEU A 250 9.14 12.08 3.72
C LEU A 250 10.55 11.73 3.24
N LEU A 251 11.41 11.21 4.12
CA LEU A 251 12.74 10.72 3.75
C LEU A 251 12.64 9.62 2.69
N PHE A 252 11.76 8.64 2.87
CA PHE A 252 11.60 7.57 1.88
C PHE A 252 10.89 8.05 0.61
N GLN A 253 10.02 9.07 0.69
CA GLN A 253 9.48 9.70 -0.50
C GLN A 253 10.59 10.34 -1.36
N GLN A 254 11.54 11.04 -0.73
CA GLN A 254 12.67 11.69 -1.40
C GLN A 254 13.68 10.67 -1.95
N LEU A 255 13.97 9.60 -1.20
CA LEU A 255 14.91 8.55 -1.63
C LEU A 255 14.38 7.71 -2.81
N GLY A 256 13.06 7.60 -2.96
CA GLY A 256 12.45 6.82 -4.04
C GLY A 256 12.80 5.32 -3.99
N ALA A 257 12.72 4.64 -5.14
CA ALA A 257 13.08 3.24 -5.23
C ALA A 257 14.61 3.04 -5.14
N PRO A 258 15.12 1.99 -4.45
CA PRO A 258 14.37 0.89 -3.85
C PRO A 258 13.87 1.15 -2.42
N TYR A 259 14.34 2.19 -1.73
CA TYR A 259 14.08 2.42 -0.30
C TYR A 259 12.60 2.60 0.02
N ARG A 260 11.89 3.43 -0.75
CA ARG A 260 10.45 3.65 -0.60
C ARG A 260 9.65 2.37 -0.77
N ASN A 261 10.03 1.54 -1.73
CA ASN A 261 9.38 0.26 -1.98
C ASN A 261 9.57 -0.70 -0.80
N LEU A 262 10.77 -0.74 -0.23
CA LEU A 262 11.09 -1.58 0.92
C LEU A 262 10.42 -1.11 2.20
N TYR A 263 10.32 0.20 2.40
CA TYR A 263 9.50 0.76 3.47
C TYR A 263 8.06 0.25 3.38
N TRP A 264 7.41 0.39 2.22
CA TRP A 264 6.04 -0.11 2.05
C TRP A 264 5.92 -1.63 2.06
N ARG A 265 6.97 -2.37 1.64
CA ARG A 265 7.05 -3.83 1.84
C ARG A 265 6.98 -4.17 3.32
N GLY A 266 7.77 -3.50 4.16
CA GLY A 266 7.75 -3.71 5.62
C GLY A 266 6.39 -3.39 6.25
N VAL A 267 5.76 -2.29 5.82
CA VAL A 267 4.40 -1.93 6.27
C VAL A 267 3.38 -3.01 5.87
N PHE A 268 3.44 -3.48 4.61
CA PHE A 268 2.50 -4.48 4.11
C PHE A 268 2.75 -5.88 4.72
N ASP A 269 4.01 -6.20 5.03
CA ASP A 269 4.36 -7.42 5.76
C ASP A 269 3.86 -7.40 7.21
N SER A 270 3.60 -6.23 7.78
CA SER A 270 2.88 -6.07 9.05
C SER A 270 1.35 -6.13 8.87
N ASP A 271 0.76 -5.14 8.23
CA ASP A 271 -0.70 -4.92 8.22
C ASP A 271 -1.43 -5.44 6.96
N GLY A 272 -0.68 -5.81 5.92
CA GLY A 272 -1.22 -6.25 4.63
C GLY A 272 -1.62 -7.73 4.61
N SER A 273 -2.48 -8.09 3.65
CA SER A 273 -2.92 -9.47 3.42
C SER A 273 -2.79 -9.86 1.95
N PHE A 274 -2.42 -11.13 1.73
CA PHE A 274 -2.25 -11.74 0.41
C PHE A 274 -3.22 -12.88 0.12
N LYS A 275 -3.98 -13.37 1.11
CA LYS A 275 -4.67 -14.69 1.05
C LYS A 275 -5.66 -14.84 -0.11
N ASN A 276 -6.55 -13.87 -0.28
CA ASN A 276 -7.63 -13.93 -1.28
C ASN A 276 -7.58 -12.77 -2.29
N HIS A 277 -7.01 -11.65 -1.86
CA HIS A 277 -6.78 -10.44 -2.63
C HIS A 277 -5.70 -9.65 -1.88
N LEU A 278 -5.15 -8.65 -2.56
CA LEU A 278 -4.21 -7.70 -1.97
C LEU A 278 -5.01 -6.62 -1.23
N CYS A 279 -4.93 -6.60 0.08
CA CYS A 279 -5.52 -5.55 0.90
C CYS A 279 -4.61 -5.12 2.05
N PHE A 280 -4.79 -3.88 2.47
CA PHE A 280 -4.13 -3.27 3.61
C PHE A 280 -5.19 -2.53 4.42
N ALA A 281 -5.11 -2.60 5.75
CA ALA A 281 -6.05 -1.90 6.62
C ALA A 281 -5.25 -1.11 7.67
N SER A 282 -5.68 0.12 7.93
CA SER A 282 -5.11 0.94 9.00
C SER A 282 -6.20 1.75 9.69
N THR A 283 -6.05 1.97 10.99
CA THR A 283 -6.83 2.94 11.75
C THR A 283 -6.45 4.38 11.42
N SER A 284 -5.24 4.59 10.86
CA SER A 284 -4.80 5.89 10.38
C SER A 284 -5.25 6.13 8.95
N VAL A 285 -6.23 7.02 8.78
CA VAL A 285 -6.74 7.43 7.46
C VAL A 285 -5.62 8.03 6.61
N SER A 286 -4.78 8.88 7.21
CA SER A 286 -3.68 9.54 6.52
C SER A 286 -2.63 8.54 6.04
N PHE A 287 -2.31 7.54 6.86
CA PHE A 287 -1.35 6.49 6.46
C PHE A 287 -1.87 5.63 5.31
N ALA A 288 -3.16 5.28 5.32
CA ALA A 288 -3.79 4.58 4.21
C ALA A 288 -3.83 5.42 2.92
N GLN A 289 -4.03 6.74 3.04
CA GLN A 289 -3.96 7.68 1.91
C GLN A 289 -2.54 7.83 1.36
N ASP A 290 -1.52 7.86 2.22
CA ASP A 290 -0.12 7.86 1.79
C ASP A 290 0.19 6.58 1.01
N PHE A 291 -0.27 5.41 1.49
CA PHE A 291 -0.07 4.15 0.76
C PHE A 291 -0.79 4.13 -0.59
N HIS A 292 -2.02 4.66 -0.65
CA HIS A 292 -2.75 4.83 -1.90
C HIS A 292 -1.99 5.71 -2.91
N SER A 293 -1.40 6.79 -2.42
CA SER A 293 -0.61 7.73 -3.23
C SER A 293 0.68 7.09 -3.73
N PHE A 294 1.38 6.33 -2.87
CA PHE A 294 2.54 5.53 -3.26
C PHE A 294 2.19 4.53 -4.38
N LEU A 295 1.14 3.73 -4.21
CA LEU A 295 0.71 2.75 -5.21
C LEU A 295 0.42 3.41 -6.56
N LYS A 296 -0.27 4.57 -6.54
CA LYS A 296 -0.53 5.36 -7.74
C LYS A 296 0.78 5.81 -8.41
N SER A 297 1.78 6.22 -7.63
CA SER A 297 3.09 6.64 -8.15
C SER A 297 3.85 5.52 -8.87
N ILE A 298 3.62 4.26 -8.45
CA ILE A 298 4.17 3.06 -9.10
C ILE A 298 3.18 2.40 -10.08
N THR A 299 2.22 3.17 -10.60
CA THR A 299 1.20 2.77 -11.60
C THR A 299 0.23 1.67 -11.16
N ILE A 300 0.15 1.38 -9.86
CA ILE A 300 -0.82 0.44 -9.27
C ILE A 300 -2.05 1.23 -8.79
N ARG A 301 -3.22 0.94 -9.37
CA ARG A 301 -4.48 1.54 -8.91
C ARG A 301 -5.01 0.76 -7.72
N SER A 302 -5.50 1.45 -6.71
CA SER A 302 -6.18 0.86 -5.54
C SER A 302 -7.48 1.61 -5.22
N ARG A 303 -8.31 1.03 -4.35
CA ARG A 303 -9.55 1.63 -3.86
C ARG A 303 -9.46 1.79 -2.35
N LEU A 304 -9.79 2.98 -1.86
CA LEU A 304 -9.97 3.23 -0.43
C LEU A 304 -11.45 3.09 -0.05
N THR A 305 -11.71 2.38 1.04
CA THR A 305 -13.03 2.23 1.65
C THR A 305 -12.88 2.43 3.15
N THR A 306 -13.57 3.44 3.70
CA THR A 306 -13.62 3.66 5.15
C THR A 306 -14.86 2.97 5.72
N ARG A 307 -14.66 2.15 6.76
CA ARG A 307 -15.73 1.44 7.47
C ARG A 307 -16.17 2.23 8.71
N PRO A 308 -17.35 1.93 9.28
CA PRO A 308 -17.90 2.64 10.44
C PRO A 308 -17.04 2.59 11.72
N ASP A 309 -16.12 1.63 11.80
CA ASP A 309 -15.15 1.43 12.88
C ASP A 309 -13.86 2.25 12.71
N VAL A 310 -13.85 3.26 11.83
CA VAL A 310 -12.71 4.16 11.50
C VAL A 310 -11.55 3.43 10.79
N ILE A 311 -11.64 2.12 10.58
CA ILE A 311 -10.65 1.38 9.81
C ILE A 311 -10.79 1.76 8.33
N THR A 312 -9.71 2.29 7.77
CA THR A 312 -9.61 2.54 6.34
C THR A 312 -8.93 1.35 5.68
N GLN A 313 -9.68 0.69 4.80
CA GLN A 313 -9.20 -0.43 4.01
C GLN A 313 -8.80 0.06 2.61
N LEU A 314 -7.64 -0.37 2.16
CA LEU A 314 -7.12 -0.20 0.82
C LEU A 314 -7.17 -1.56 0.11
N ASP A 315 -7.87 -1.61 -1.02
CA ASP A 315 -7.97 -2.80 -1.87
C ASP A 315 -7.21 -2.61 -3.19
N ILE A 316 -6.33 -3.56 -3.54
CA ILE A 316 -5.59 -3.57 -4.80
C ILE A 316 -6.21 -4.64 -5.72
N PRO A 317 -6.76 -4.26 -6.89
CA PRO A 317 -7.34 -5.21 -7.83
C PRO A 317 -6.33 -6.27 -8.30
N SER A 318 -6.77 -7.52 -8.41
CA SER A 318 -5.91 -8.68 -8.72
C SER A 318 -5.13 -8.55 -10.04
N ARG A 319 -5.57 -7.71 -10.98
CA ARG A 319 -4.81 -7.44 -12.22
C ARG A 319 -3.43 -6.80 -11.97
N TYR A 320 -3.21 -6.17 -10.81
CA TYR A 320 -1.93 -5.57 -10.43
C TYR A 320 -1.04 -6.50 -9.60
N LYS A 321 -1.45 -7.76 -9.37
CA LYS A 321 -0.73 -8.66 -8.46
C LYS A 321 0.74 -8.88 -8.83
N TRP A 322 1.05 -8.94 -10.13
CA TRP A 322 2.41 -9.08 -10.63
C TRP A 322 3.22 -7.80 -10.46
N SER A 323 2.68 -6.65 -10.86
CA SER A 323 3.35 -5.36 -10.63
C SER A 323 3.61 -5.09 -9.15
N PHE A 324 2.67 -5.52 -8.27
CA PHE A 324 2.86 -5.45 -6.83
C PHE A 324 3.97 -6.40 -6.36
N ALA A 325 4.01 -7.64 -6.87
CA ALA A 325 5.06 -8.60 -6.54
C ALA A 325 6.45 -8.11 -6.95
N GLU A 326 6.58 -7.49 -8.12
CA GLU A 326 7.86 -7.00 -8.64
C GLU A 326 8.36 -5.75 -7.92
N GLN A 327 7.46 -4.83 -7.57
CA GLN A 327 7.84 -3.53 -7.03
C GLN A 327 7.79 -3.47 -5.51
N VAL A 328 6.78 -4.09 -4.89
CA VAL A 328 6.59 -4.10 -3.43
C VAL A 328 7.00 -5.45 -2.87
N GLY A 329 6.39 -6.57 -3.28
CA GLY A 329 6.77 -7.90 -2.81
C GLY A 329 6.42 -8.20 -1.35
N SER A 330 7.09 -9.21 -0.78
CA SER A 330 6.99 -9.60 0.63
C SER A 330 8.30 -10.24 1.09
N SER A 331 8.70 -9.97 2.31
CA SER A 331 9.85 -10.55 3.01
C SER A 331 9.44 -11.34 4.26
N HIS A 332 8.16 -11.30 4.62
CA HIS A 332 7.58 -12.16 5.65
C HIS A 332 7.30 -13.57 5.09
N LEU A 333 8.00 -14.60 5.61
CA LEU A 333 7.96 -15.98 5.08
C LEU A 333 6.55 -16.56 4.85
N LYS A 334 5.66 -16.50 5.86
CA LYS A 334 4.26 -16.96 5.72
C LYS A 334 3.49 -16.17 4.67
N LYS A 335 3.59 -14.84 4.69
CA LYS A 335 2.92 -13.96 3.72
C LYS A 335 3.47 -14.13 2.30
N MET A 336 4.76 -14.41 2.13
CA MET A 336 5.35 -14.82 0.84
C MET A 336 4.67 -16.09 0.31
N GLN A 337 4.45 -17.10 1.15
CA GLN A 337 3.75 -18.33 0.74
C GLN A 337 2.31 -18.03 0.31
N ASP A 338 1.58 -17.25 1.11
CA ASP A 338 0.22 -16.79 0.77
C ASP A 338 0.23 -16.01 -0.55
N PHE A 339 1.23 -15.16 -0.78
CA PHE A 339 1.35 -14.37 -2.00
C PHE A 339 1.64 -15.27 -3.22
N PHE A 340 2.51 -16.26 -3.12
CA PHE A 340 2.75 -17.21 -4.22
C PHE A 340 1.52 -18.05 -4.54
N ALA A 341 0.75 -18.46 -3.53
CA ALA A 341 -0.53 -19.12 -3.74
C ALA A 341 -1.49 -18.19 -4.52
N PHE A 342 -1.58 -16.92 -4.11
CA PHE A 342 -2.40 -15.91 -4.80
C PHE A 342 -1.93 -15.57 -6.23
N LEU A 343 -0.62 -15.53 -6.47
CA LEU A 343 -0.05 -15.33 -7.80
C LEU A 343 -0.39 -16.52 -8.71
N SER A 344 -0.39 -17.73 -8.18
CA SER A 344 -0.75 -18.96 -8.90
C SER A 344 -2.25 -19.10 -9.20
N CYS A 345 -3.11 -18.35 -8.50
CA CYS A 345 -4.54 -18.35 -8.80
C CYS A 345 -4.80 -17.72 -10.19
N ALA A 346 -5.31 -18.52 -11.13
CA ALA A 346 -5.74 -18.02 -12.43
C ALA A 346 -6.83 -16.96 -12.25
N TYR A 347 -6.63 -15.78 -12.87
CA TYR A 347 -7.70 -14.81 -12.95
C TYR A 347 -8.67 -15.28 -14.04
N HIS A 348 -9.91 -15.53 -13.64
CA HIS A 348 -10.96 -15.95 -14.56
C HIS A 348 -11.55 -14.70 -15.20
N GLN A 349 -11.32 -14.55 -16.51
CA GLN A 349 -11.98 -13.53 -17.30
C GLN A 349 -13.08 -14.20 -18.11
N TRP A 350 -14.31 -13.73 -17.93
CA TRP A 350 -15.39 -14.09 -18.83
C TRP A 350 -15.14 -13.41 -20.17
N VAL A 351 -15.07 -14.20 -21.23
CA VAL A 351 -14.87 -13.74 -22.60
C VAL A 351 -16.11 -14.10 -23.40
N PHE A 352 -16.63 -13.13 -24.15
CA PHE A 352 -17.68 -13.39 -25.11
C PHE A 352 -17.14 -14.27 -26.23
N THR A 353 -17.75 -15.42 -26.46
CA THR A 353 -17.36 -16.38 -27.51
C THR A 353 -18.34 -16.41 -28.68
N GLY A 354 -19.26 -15.45 -28.73
CA GLY A 354 -20.28 -15.32 -29.77
C GLY A 354 -21.70 -15.42 -29.22
N ILE A 355 -22.67 -15.37 -30.12
CA ILE A 355 -24.08 -15.51 -29.79
C ILE A 355 -24.41 -16.94 -29.37
N ASN A 356 -25.22 -17.08 -28.34
CA ASN A 356 -25.74 -18.36 -27.87
C ASN A 356 -26.73 -18.93 -28.89
N LYS A 357 -26.25 -19.81 -29.79
CA LYS A 357 -27.05 -20.43 -30.84
C LYS A 357 -28.28 -21.19 -30.32
N LYS A 358 -28.23 -21.72 -29.09
CA LYS A 358 -29.38 -22.42 -28.47
C LYS A 358 -30.50 -21.48 -28.07
N ALA A 359 -30.22 -20.19 -27.99
CA ALA A 359 -31.18 -19.15 -27.65
C ALA A 359 -31.73 -18.42 -28.89
N LEU A 360 -31.43 -18.90 -30.10
CA LEU A 360 -32.01 -18.43 -31.34
C LEU A 360 -33.23 -19.29 -31.72
N THR A 361 -34.05 -18.80 -32.65
CA THR A 361 -35.09 -19.59 -33.32
C THR A 361 -34.49 -20.75 -34.10
N ILE A 362 -35.32 -21.71 -34.52
CA ILE A 362 -34.87 -22.94 -35.21
C ILE A 362 -34.08 -22.63 -36.50
N ASN A 363 -34.45 -21.56 -37.21
CA ASN A 363 -33.75 -21.09 -38.40
C ASN A 363 -32.49 -20.24 -38.08
N GLY A 364 -32.25 -19.91 -36.81
CA GLY A 364 -31.09 -19.12 -36.37
C GLY A 364 -31.16 -17.63 -36.67
N GLU A 365 -32.26 -17.14 -37.24
CA GLU A 365 -32.39 -15.74 -37.68
C GLU A 365 -32.71 -14.77 -36.55
N TYR A 366 -33.55 -15.17 -35.59
CA TYR A 366 -34.04 -14.31 -34.51
C TYR A 366 -33.69 -14.85 -33.13
N PHE A 367 -33.61 -13.97 -32.15
CA PHE A 367 -33.53 -14.35 -30.75
C PHE A 367 -34.86 -14.95 -30.29
N ASN A 368 -34.81 -16.11 -29.64
CA ASN A 368 -36.03 -16.72 -29.10
C ASN A 368 -36.46 -15.99 -27.81
N PHE A 369 -37.41 -15.05 -27.92
CA PHE A 369 -37.91 -14.26 -26.80
C PHE A 369 -38.75 -15.05 -25.80
N GLU A 370 -39.16 -16.28 -26.11
CA GLU A 370 -39.84 -17.17 -25.16
C GLU A 370 -38.96 -17.52 -23.95
N LEU A 371 -37.64 -17.44 -24.10
CA LEU A 371 -36.66 -17.67 -23.04
C LEU A 371 -36.62 -16.53 -22.00
N LEU A 372 -37.14 -15.34 -22.34
CA LEU A 372 -37.26 -14.22 -21.41
C LEU A 372 -38.58 -14.32 -20.63
N SER A 373 -38.52 -14.94 -19.46
CA SER A 373 -39.70 -15.13 -18.62
C SER A 373 -40.44 -13.82 -18.30
N LYS A 374 -41.76 -13.83 -18.52
CA LYS A 374 -42.68 -12.70 -18.28
C LYS A 374 -42.37 -11.46 -19.12
N LEU A 375 -41.70 -11.60 -20.27
CA LEU A 375 -41.54 -10.52 -21.22
C LEU A 375 -42.91 -10.13 -21.80
N GLN A 376 -43.23 -8.84 -21.74
CA GLN A 376 -44.40 -8.23 -22.35
C GLN A 376 -43.99 -7.46 -23.59
N VAL A 377 -44.79 -7.60 -24.66
CA VAL A 377 -44.69 -6.84 -25.90
C VAL A 377 -45.80 -5.79 -25.89
N ILE A 378 -45.43 -4.55 -26.20
CA ILE A 378 -46.31 -3.38 -26.33
C ILE A 378 -46.22 -2.93 -27.79
N GLY A 379 -47.31 -2.44 -28.36
CA GLY A 379 -47.35 -1.95 -29.75
C GLY A 379 -48.02 -2.91 -30.74
N LEU A 380 -48.41 -4.13 -30.32
CA LEU A 380 -49.14 -5.08 -31.17
C LEU A 380 -50.65 -4.80 -31.29
N ASP A 381 -51.12 -3.63 -30.90
CA ASP A 381 -52.57 -3.35 -30.81
C ASP A 381 -53.27 -3.36 -32.18
N SER A 382 -52.60 -2.90 -33.25
CA SER A 382 -53.12 -2.95 -34.62
C SER A 382 -53.19 -4.38 -35.13
N TYR A 383 -52.06 -5.10 -35.08
CA TYR A 383 -51.96 -6.50 -35.51
C TYR A 383 -52.98 -7.40 -34.79
N LEU A 384 -53.09 -7.29 -33.45
CA LEU A 384 -54.03 -8.09 -32.69
C LEU A 384 -55.48 -7.75 -33.02
N LYS A 385 -55.80 -6.48 -33.35
CA LYS A 385 -57.15 -6.15 -33.82
C LYS A 385 -57.46 -6.82 -35.14
N ASP A 386 -56.56 -6.76 -36.11
CA ASP A 386 -56.80 -7.34 -37.45
C ASP A 386 -56.95 -8.87 -37.38
N VAL A 387 -56.13 -9.51 -36.54
CA VAL A 387 -56.16 -10.97 -36.30
C VAL A 387 -57.36 -11.42 -35.47
N ILE A 388 -57.77 -10.65 -34.45
CA ILE A 388 -58.93 -10.98 -33.60
C ILE A 388 -60.26 -10.67 -34.30
N LEU A 389 -60.33 -9.58 -35.07
CA LEU A 389 -61.51 -9.22 -35.87
C LEU A 389 -61.83 -10.29 -36.94
N SER A 390 -60.82 -11.01 -37.42
CA SER A 390 -61.00 -12.11 -38.36
C SER A 390 -61.43 -13.45 -37.74
N HIS A 391 -61.36 -13.61 -36.40
CA HIS A 391 -61.57 -14.92 -35.76
C HIS A 391 -62.56 -14.94 -34.59
N ASP A 392 -62.54 -14.00 -33.62
CA ASP A 392 -63.53 -13.94 -32.51
C ASP A 392 -63.49 -12.59 -31.75
N GLN A 393 -64.57 -11.80 -31.86
CA GLN A 393 -64.66 -10.46 -31.25
C GLN A 393 -64.64 -10.45 -29.71
N LYS A 394 -64.90 -11.58 -29.03
CA LYS A 394 -65.01 -11.63 -27.56
C LYS A 394 -63.67 -11.51 -26.81
N LEU A 395 -62.53 -11.63 -27.51
CA LEU A 395 -61.19 -11.55 -26.93
C LEU A 395 -60.60 -10.11 -26.89
N LEU A 396 -61.19 -9.17 -27.63
CA LEU A 396 -60.73 -7.77 -27.74
C LEU A 396 -60.62 -6.99 -26.42
N PRO A 397 -61.55 -7.10 -25.44
CA PRO A 397 -61.52 -6.26 -24.24
C PRO A 397 -60.34 -6.50 -23.29
N ARG A 398 -59.59 -7.60 -23.48
CA ARG A 398 -58.46 -7.97 -22.60
C ARG A 398 -57.15 -7.23 -22.95
N PHE A 399 -57.08 -6.59 -24.11
CA PHE A 399 -55.88 -5.90 -24.60
C PHE A 399 -56.10 -4.38 -24.51
N SER A 400 -56.04 -3.84 -23.29
CA SER A 400 -56.11 -2.40 -23.08
C SER A 400 -54.80 -1.74 -23.54
N LYS A 401 -54.90 -0.64 -24.30
CA LYS A 401 -53.77 0.21 -24.72
C LYS A 401 -52.75 0.39 -23.58
N GLY A 402 -51.51 -0.04 -23.79
CA GLY A 402 -50.39 0.17 -22.86
C GLY A 402 -50.15 -0.91 -21.79
N LYS A 403 -50.99 -1.96 -21.67
CA LYS A 403 -50.73 -3.08 -20.73
C LYS A 403 -49.79 -4.15 -21.30
N GLY A 404 -49.65 -4.24 -22.62
CA GLY A 404 -48.79 -5.21 -23.31
C GLY A 404 -49.26 -6.67 -23.14
N ILE A 405 -48.89 -7.53 -24.09
CA ILE A 405 -49.19 -8.97 -24.08
C ILE A 405 -47.92 -9.75 -23.74
N THR A 406 -48.00 -10.77 -22.89
CA THR A 406 -46.81 -11.62 -22.66
C THR A 406 -46.53 -12.49 -23.87
N ILE A 407 -45.26 -12.79 -24.14
CA ILE A 407 -44.86 -13.69 -25.24
C ILE A 407 -45.58 -15.05 -25.15
N GLN A 408 -45.74 -15.60 -23.94
CA GLN A 408 -46.46 -16.86 -23.72
C GLN A 408 -47.97 -16.75 -24.04
N THR A 409 -48.60 -15.62 -23.72
CA THR A 409 -49.99 -15.36 -24.07
C THR A 409 -50.16 -15.20 -25.59
N LEU A 410 -49.23 -14.49 -26.23
CA LEU A 410 -49.20 -14.34 -27.69
C LEU A 410 -49.03 -15.70 -28.38
N SER A 411 -48.11 -16.54 -27.89
CA SER A 411 -47.90 -17.92 -28.37
C SER A 411 -49.17 -18.76 -28.32
N ARG A 412 -49.87 -18.76 -27.17
CA ARG A 412 -51.14 -19.47 -27.01
C ARG A 412 -52.23 -18.93 -27.92
N LEU A 413 -52.30 -17.61 -28.09
CA LEU A 413 -53.26 -16.95 -28.98
C LEU A 413 -53.02 -17.38 -30.42
N CYS A 414 -51.78 -17.29 -30.92
CA CYS A 414 -51.44 -17.72 -32.28
C CYS A 414 -51.80 -19.18 -32.51
N HIS A 415 -51.52 -20.06 -31.54
CA HIS A 415 -51.88 -21.47 -31.63
C HIS A 415 -53.40 -21.70 -31.66
N GLN A 416 -54.17 -21.01 -30.80
CA GLN A 416 -55.63 -21.08 -30.76
C GLN A 416 -56.28 -20.57 -32.06
N LEU A 417 -55.65 -19.61 -32.72
CA LEU A 417 -56.12 -19.02 -33.98
C LEU A 417 -55.60 -19.74 -35.22
N GLY A 418 -54.88 -20.86 -35.08
CA GLY A 418 -54.34 -21.63 -36.21
C GLY A 418 -53.26 -20.90 -37.00
N ILE A 419 -52.64 -19.86 -36.42
CA ILE A 419 -51.55 -19.11 -37.05
C ILE A 419 -50.29 -19.98 -37.04
N THR A 420 -49.85 -20.38 -38.22
CA THR A 420 -48.68 -21.25 -38.42
C THR A 420 -47.36 -20.47 -38.43
N GLU A 421 -47.41 -19.15 -38.55
CA GLU A 421 -46.22 -18.30 -38.50
C GLU A 421 -45.56 -18.36 -37.11
N GLN A 422 -44.23 -18.45 -37.09
CA GLN A 422 -43.47 -18.35 -35.85
C GLN A 422 -43.64 -16.96 -35.25
N ILE A 423 -43.82 -16.89 -33.93
CA ILE A 423 -44.06 -15.63 -33.20
C ILE A 423 -43.00 -14.57 -33.52
N MET A 424 -41.74 -14.97 -33.69
CA MET A 424 -40.67 -14.03 -34.03
C MET A 424 -40.85 -13.38 -35.40
N ASN A 425 -41.46 -14.05 -36.37
CA ASN A 425 -41.79 -13.46 -37.68
C ASN A 425 -42.87 -12.40 -37.54
N ILE A 426 -43.89 -12.68 -36.72
CA ILE A 426 -44.95 -11.71 -36.39
C ILE A 426 -44.34 -10.46 -35.73
N LEU A 427 -43.41 -10.64 -34.79
CA LEU A 427 -42.72 -9.53 -34.15
C LEU A 427 -41.83 -8.76 -35.13
N ALA A 428 -41.14 -9.45 -36.04
CA ALA A 428 -40.29 -8.83 -37.05
C ALA A 428 -41.08 -7.97 -38.04
N GLN A 429 -42.23 -8.44 -38.52
CA GLN A 429 -43.11 -7.68 -39.41
C GLN A 429 -43.63 -6.37 -38.77
N ASN A 430 -43.66 -6.29 -37.44
CA ASN A 430 -44.17 -5.16 -36.69
C ASN A 430 -43.07 -4.36 -35.95
N GLU A 431 -41.78 -4.67 -36.17
CA GLU A 431 -40.67 -4.25 -35.28
C GLU A 431 -40.66 -2.76 -34.92
N HIS A 432 -41.01 -1.89 -35.89
CA HIS A 432 -40.93 -0.44 -35.73
C HIS A 432 -41.77 0.12 -34.57
N ASP A 433 -42.88 -0.55 -34.24
CA ASP A 433 -43.82 -0.09 -33.21
C ASP A 433 -43.66 -0.84 -31.88
N LEU A 434 -42.74 -1.82 -31.81
CA LEU A 434 -42.65 -2.71 -30.65
C LEU A 434 -41.73 -2.20 -29.55
N LEU A 435 -42.27 -2.21 -28.33
CA LEU A 435 -41.52 -2.01 -27.10
C LEU A 435 -41.71 -3.21 -26.17
N TYR A 436 -40.69 -3.48 -25.37
CA TYR A 436 -40.63 -4.64 -24.49
C TYR A 436 -40.45 -4.21 -23.05
N ARG A 437 -41.14 -4.87 -22.12
CA ARG A 437 -40.91 -4.68 -20.69
C ARG A 437 -41.03 -5.96 -19.89
N SER A 438 -40.38 -5.97 -18.73
CA SER A 438 -40.76 -6.83 -17.62
C SER A 438 -41.87 -6.17 -16.80
N ALA A 439 -42.65 -6.94 -16.04
CA ALA A 439 -43.89 -6.52 -15.36
C ALA A 439 -43.87 -5.13 -14.67
N ASN A 440 -42.72 -4.67 -14.16
CA ASN A 440 -42.55 -3.38 -13.50
C ASN A 440 -41.40 -2.51 -14.08
N SER A 441 -40.96 -2.75 -15.32
CA SER A 441 -39.88 -1.96 -15.95
C SER A 441 -40.40 -0.97 -16.98
N HIS A 442 -39.61 0.07 -17.24
CA HIS A 442 -39.83 0.95 -18.38
C HIS A 442 -39.79 0.13 -19.68
N PRO A 443 -40.68 0.42 -20.64
CA PRO A 443 -40.61 -0.15 -21.98
C PRO A 443 -39.31 0.26 -22.67
N ILE A 444 -38.68 -0.68 -23.36
CA ILE A 444 -37.41 -0.49 -24.10
C ILE A 444 -37.48 -1.19 -25.45
N LYS A 445 -36.64 -0.80 -26.40
CA LYS A 445 -36.45 -1.61 -27.62
C LYS A 445 -35.56 -2.82 -27.29
N LEU A 446 -35.83 -3.98 -27.89
CA LEU A 446 -34.92 -5.13 -27.87
C LEU A 446 -34.61 -5.51 -29.32
N PRO A 447 -33.33 -5.70 -29.69
CA PRO A 447 -32.97 -6.24 -31.00
C PRO A 447 -33.62 -7.61 -31.21
N LEU A 448 -34.28 -7.81 -32.35
CA LEU A 448 -34.91 -9.08 -32.71
C LEU A 448 -33.93 -10.10 -33.28
N ALA A 449 -32.91 -9.63 -33.99
CA ALA A 449 -31.89 -10.45 -34.64
C ALA A 449 -30.47 -10.06 -34.16
N PRO A 450 -29.50 -11.00 -34.24
CA PRO A 450 -28.09 -10.66 -34.04
C PRO A 450 -27.61 -9.60 -35.03
N SER A 451 -26.83 -8.63 -34.57
CA SER A 451 -26.16 -7.64 -35.41
C SER A 451 -24.71 -7.47 -34.98
N GLU A 452 -23.85 -6.94 -35.86
CA GLU A 452 -22.45 -6.63 -35.53
C GLU A 452 -22.36 -5.66 -34.35
N GLU A 453 -23.24 -4.65 -34.33
CA GLU A 453 -23.34 -3.68 -33.24
C GLU A 453 -23.68 -4.33 -31.90
N LEU A 454 -24.61 -5.29 -31.90
CA LEU A 454 -24.97 -6.01 -30.69
C LEU A 454 -23.84 -6.93 -30.21
N GLN A 455 -23.12 -7.56 -31.13
CA GLN A 455 -21.96 -8.39 -30.81
C GLN A 455 -20.83 -7.55 -30.19
N LEU A 456 -20.51 -6.41 -30.79
CA LEU A 456 -19.52 -5.46 -30.26
C LEU A 456 -19.90 -4.96 -28.86
N LEU A 457 -21.19 -4.72 -28.61
CA LEU A 457 -21.68 -4.43 -27.27
C LEU A 457 -21.45 -5.62 -26.33
N MET A 458 -21.85 -6.84 -26.71
CA MET A 458 -21.72 -8.04 -25.87
C MET A 458 -20.26 -8.40 -25.55
N GLU A 459 -19.34 -8.19 -26.48
CA GLU A 459 -17.88 -8.32 -26.32
C GLU A 459 -17.33 -7.36 -25.27
N SER A 460 -17.93 -6.18 -25.17
CA SER A 460 -17.52 -5.13 -24.25
C SER A 460 -18.06 -5.33 -22.82
N LEU A 461 -18.64 -6.49 -22.50
CA LEU A 461 -19.27 -6.77 -21.20
C LEU A 461 -18.54 -7.84 -20.41
N GLN A 462 -18.43 -7.61 -19.10
CA GLN A 462 -18.02 -8.60 -18.11
C GLN A 462 -19.22 -9.03 -17.29
N PRO A 463 -19.69 -10.28 -17.43
CA PRO A 463 -20.63 -10.89 -16.50
C PRO A 463 -20.11 -10.84 -15.06
N THR A 464 -21.02 -10.58 -14.11
CA THR A 464 -20.79 -10.55 -12.66
C THR A 464 -21.97 -11.23 -11.95
N ALA A 465 -21.80 -11.61 -10.68
CA ALA A 465 -22.91 -12.15 -9.88
C ALA A 465 -24.13 -11.21 -9.79
N ARG A 466 -23.95 -9.91 -10.07
CA ARG A 466 -25.01 -8.88 -10.03
C ARG A 466 -25.47 -8.42 -11.42
N GLY A 467 -24.98 -9.01 -12.51
CA GLY A 467 -25.34 -8.64 -13.89
C GLY A 467 -24.15 -8.54 -14.84
N ALA A 468 -23.97 -7.40 -15.52
CA ALA A 468 -22.86 -7.16 -16.44
C ALA A 468 -22.28 -5.75 -16.26
N THR A 469 -20.97 -5.61 -16.36
CA THR A 469 -20.24 -4.32 -16.32
C THR A 469 -19.49 -4.10 -17.63
N ILE A 470 -19.42 -2.85 -18.10
CA ILE A 470 -18.67 -2.52 -19.32
C ILE A 470 -17.15 -2.64 -19.03
N ILE A 471 -16.44 -3.41 -19.84
CA ILE A 471 -14.98 -3.58 -19.78
C ILE A 471 -14.35 -2.38 -20.50
N THR A 472 -13.44 -1.67 -19.83
CA THR A 472 -12.59 -0.53 -20.30
C THR A 472 -13.06 0.90 -20.00
N ASN A 473 -12.05 1.76 -19.71
CA ASN A 473 -12.21 3.18 -19.40
C ASN A 473 -12.19 4.09 -20.64
N ASP A 474 -11.63 3.65 -21.77
CA ASP A 474 -11.34 4.54 -22.90
C ASP A 474 -12.43 4.51 -24.00
N ASN A 475 -13.38 3.57 -23.93
CA ASN A 475 -14.53 3.47 -24.84
C ASN A 475 -15.90 3.50 -24.11
N THR A 476 -15.93 3.87 -22.82
CA THR A 476 -17.18 3.83 -22.02
C THR A 476 -18.27 4.69 -22.65
N ASP A 477 -17.94 5.87 -23.18
CA ASP A 477 -18.91 6.79 -23.78
C ASP A 477 -19.51 6.21 -25.07
N LYS A 478 -18.67 5.68 -25.98
CA LYS A 478 -19.12 5.03 -27.23
C LYS A 478 -20.02 3.81 -26.97
N ILE A 479 -19.66 2.96 -26.02
CA ILE A 479 -20.48 1.80 -25.65
C ILE A 479 -21.79 2.25 -24.99
N THR A 480 -21.76 3.34 -24.21
CA THR A 480 -22.98 3.91 -23.61
C THR A 480 -23.93 4.45 -24.69
N GLU A 481 -23.41 5.18 -25.68
CA GLU A 481 -24.18 5.64 -26.86
C GLU A 481 -24.77 4.46 -27.64
N LEU A 482 -24.01 3.39 -27.82
CA LEU A 482 -24.47 2.17 -28.48
C LEU A 482 -25.65 1.52 -27.76
N ILE A 483 -25.62 1.47 -26.42
CA ILE A 483 -26.75 0.97 -25.61
C ILE A 483 -27.96 1.89 -25.74
N GLN A 484 -27.77 3.21 -25.72
CA GLN A 484 -28.86 4.18 -25.88
C GLN A 484 -29.57 3.98 -27.22
N ARG A 485 -28.79 3.81 -28.30
CA ARG A 485 -29.32 3.61 -29.65
C ARG A 485 -30.02 2.26 -29.82
N LEU A 486 -29.40 1.15 -29.39
CA LEU A 486 -29.95 -0.20 -29.58
C LEU A 486 -31.21 -0.46 -28.74
N PHE A 487 -31.29 0.10 -27.53
CA PHE A 487 -32.37 -0.20 -26.59
C PHE A 487 -33.34 0.97 -26.35
N LEU A 488 -33.09 2.15 -26.95
CA LEU A 488 -33.87 3.38 -26.76
C LEU A 488 -34.08 3.73 -25.28
N VAL A 489 -33.00 3.70 -24.50
CA VAL A 489 -33.03 4.01 -23.06
C VAL A 489 -32.26 5.29 -22.72
N PRO A 490 -32.78 6.14 -21.82
CA PRO A 490 -32.00 7.23 -21.26
C PRO A 490 -30.95 6.66 -20.29
N LEU A 491 -29.66 6.90 -20.56
CA LEU A 491 -28.58 6.44 -19.68
C LEU A 491 -27.84 7.61 -19.04
N ILE A 492 -27.78 7.57 -17.72
CA ILE A 492 -26.97 8.43 -16.84
C ILE A 492 -25.57 7.82 -16.75
N LYS A 493 -24.51 8.63 -16.94
CA LYS A 493 -23.07 8.28 -16.93
C LYS A 493 -22.69 7.27 -15.83
N SER A 494 -22.82 5.98 -16.09
CA SER A 494 -22.53 4.91 -15.14
C SER A 494 -22.00 3.70 -15.87
N LYS A 495 -20.97 3.06 -15.30
CA LYS A 495 -20.36 1.82 -15.83
C LYS A 495 -21.27 0.59 -15.73
N TYR A 496 -22.47 0.75 -15.16
CA TYR A 496 -23.42 -0.33 -14.88
C TYR A 496 -24.68 -0.18 -15.74
N ILE A 497 -25.05 -1.26 -16.44
CA ILE A 497 -26.34 -1.35 -17.12
C ILE A 497 -27.44 -1.50 -16.05
N LYS A 498 -28.14 -0.42 -15.70
CA LYS A 498 -29.17 -0.44 -14.65
C LYS A 498 -30.39 -1.28 -15.04
N SER A 499 -30.77 -1.28 -16.32
CA SER A 499 -31.93 -2.04 -16.80
C SER A 499 -31.73 -3.55 -16.58
N LYS A 500 -32.63 -4.14 -15.79
CA LYS A 500 -32.63 -5.60 -15.53
C LYS A 500 -32.95 -6.39 -16.80
N LEU A 501 -33.81 -5.85 -17.66
CA LEU A 501 -34.20 -6.51 -18.92
C LEU A 501 -33.04 -6.55 -19.91
N ILE A 502 -32.35 -5.42 -20.11
CA ILE A 502 -31.16 -5.36 -20.99
C ILE A 502 -30.08 -6.32 -20.50
N ARG A 503 -29.78 -6.33 -19.19
CA ARG A 503 -28.80 -7.28 -18.62
C ARG A 503 -29.18 -8.73 -18.86
N LYS A 504 -30.45 -9.09 -18.62
CA LYS A 504 -30.94 -10.45 -18.86
C LYS A 504 -30.84 -10.83 -20.33
N PHE A 505 -31.21 -9.93 -21.23
CA PHE A 505 -31.10 -10.13 -22.66
C PHE A 505 -29.65 -10.41 -23.07
N LEU A 506 -28.72 -9.50 -22.73
CA LEU A 506 -27.31 -9.61 -23.11
C LEU A 506 -26.65 -10.89 -22.57
N LEU A 507 -26.94 -11.27 -21.33
CA LEU A 507 -26.38 -12.48 -20.70
C LEU A 507 -27.03 -13.79 -21.17
N LEU A 508 -28.31 -13.76 -21.57
CA LEU A 508 -29.02 -14.95 -22.04
C LEU A 508 -28.61 -15.31 -23.47
N TYR A 509 -28.51 -14.29 -24.32
CA TYR A 509 -28.22 -14.45 -25.75
C TYR A 509 -26.74 -14.36 -26.09
N GLY A 510 -25.89 -13.83 -25.20
CA GLY A 510 -24.44 -13.91 -25.34
C GLY A 510 -23.87 -15.19 -24.72
N ASN A 511 -22.96 -15.85 -25.42
CA ASN A 511 -22.19 -16.94 -24.86
C ASN A 511 -20.92 -16.39 -24.19
N TYR A 512 -20.79 -16.59 -22.89
CA TYR A 512 -19.63 -16.16 -22.13
C TYR A 512 -18.92 -17.39 -21.59
N SER A 513 -17.69 -17.62 -22.05
CA SER A 513 -16.86 -18.70 -21.52
C SER A 513 -15.91 -18.14 -20.46
N LEU A 514 -15.65 -18.96 -19.45
CA LEU A 514 -14.61 -18.67 -18.48
C LEU A 514 -13.27 -18.99 -19.14
N HIS A 515 -12.61 -18.00 -19.73
CA HIS A 515 -11.23 -18.19 -20.17
C HIS A 515 -10.35 -18.19 -18.93
N LYS A 516 -9.81 -19.37 -18.61
CA LYS A 516 -8.66 -19.49 -17.72
C LYS A 516 -7.48 -18.93 -18.50
N ASN A 517 -6.99 -17.75 -18.11
CA ASN A 517 -5.78 -17.24 -18.73
C ASN A 517 -4.63 -18.19 -18.33
N THR A 518 -4.19 -19.04 -19.25
CA THR A 518 -3.17 -20.07 -19.00
C THR A 518 -1.77 -19.49 -18.86
N ASN A 519 -1.57 -18.21 -19.20
CA ASN A 519 -0.33 -17.46 -19.00
C ASN A 519 -0.06 -17.06 -17.54
N THR A 520 -0.82 -17.57 -16.56
CA THR A 520 -0.65 -17.21 -15.14
C THR A 520 -0.10 -18.34 -14.26
N ASN A 521 0.31 -19.47 -14.82
CA ASN A 521 1.10 -20.42 -14.04
C ASN A 521 2.48 -19.80 -13.82
N VAL A 522 2.70 -19.23 -12.63
CA VAL A 522 4.02 -18.82 -12.15
C VAL A 522 4.93 -20.04 -12.36
N THR A 523 5.89 -19.96 -13.28
CA THR A 523 6.84 -21.07 -13.45
C THR A 523 7.69 -21.18 -12.19
N ASP A 524 8.19 -22.38 -11.87
CA ASP A 524 9.12 -22.53 -10.74
C ASP A 524 10.35 -21.62 -10.88
N GLU A 525 10.76 -21.31 -12.10
CA GLU A 525 11.82 -20.34 -12.40
C GLU A 525 11.42 -18.90 -12.03
N GLN A 526 10.21 -18.46 -12.42
CA GLN A 526 9.70 -17.14 -12.04
C GLN A 526 9.55 -17.01 -10.52
N ARG A 527 9.07 -18.06 -9.86
CA ARG A 527 8.96 -18.12 -8.41
C ARG A 527 10.33 -18.01 -7.75
N LYS A 528 11.31 -18.81 -8.19
CA LYS A 528 12.69 -18.76 -7.67
C LYS A 528 13.33 -17.38 -7.92
N SER A 529 13.15 -16.81 -9.11
CA SER A 529 13.64 -15.47 -9.45
C SER A 529 13.07 -14.39 -8.52
N LEU A 530 11.76 -14.42 -8.27
CA LEU A 530 11.11 -13.49 -7.33
C LEU A 530 11.56 -13.70 -5.88
N MET A 531 11.66 -14.95 -5.42
CA MET A 531 12.14 -15.25 -4.06
C MET A 531 13.57 -14.75 -3.85
N ASN A 532 14.45 -15.02 -4.81
CA ASN A 532 15.83 -14.54 -4.74
C ASN A 532 15.84 -13.01 -4.72
N ARG A 533 15.09 -12.35 -5.60
CA ARG A 533 14.99 -10.88 -5.60
C ARG A 533 14.51 -10.32 -4.27
N TRP A 534 13.42 -10.85 -3.71
CA TRP A 534 12.88 -10.37 -2.43
C TRP A 534 13.84 -10.59 -1.26
N HIS A 535 14.65 -11.65 -1.31
CA HIS A 535 15.69 -11.92 -0.33
C HIS A 535 16.89 -10.97 -0.51
N ASP A 536 17.41 -10.89 -1.74
CA ASP A 536 18.57 -10.08 -2.12
C ASP A 536 18.32 -8.58 -1.93
N ASP A 537 17.07 -8.13 -2.09
CA ASP A 537 16.67 -6.75 -1.85
C ASP A 537 16.92 -6.30 -0.39
N LEU A 538 16.93 -7.22 0.58
CA LEU A 538 17.19 -6.91 1.98
C LEU A 538 18.64 -7.15 2.40
N ILE A 539 19.47 -7.72 1.54
CA ILE A 539 20.89 -7.90 1.83
C ILE A 539 21.59 -6.59 1.51
N ASP A 540 21.84 -5.80 2.55
CA ASP A 540 22.74 -4.64 2.49
C ASP A 540 24.20 -5.12 2.41
N PHE A 541 24.58 -5.67 1.24
CA PHE A 541 25.91 -6.15 0.81
C PHE A 541 26.87 -6.75 1.88
N LYS A 542 27.29 -8.00 1.61
CA LYS A 542 28.52 -8.60 2.15
C LYS A 542 29.76 -7.80 1.79
#